data_AF-A0ABD1PGZ7-F1
#
_entry.id   AF-A0ABD1PGZ7-F1
#
_cell.length_a   1.000
_cell.length_b   1.000
_cell.length_c   1.000
_cell.angle_alpha   90.00
_cell.angle_beta   90.00
_cell.angle_gamma   90.00
#
_symmetry.space_group_name_H-M   'P 1'
#
loop_
_entity.id
_entity.type
_entity.pdbx_description
1 polymer ?
#
loop_
_entity_poly.entity_id
_entity_poly.type
_entity_poly.pdbx_seq_one_letter_code
_entity_poly.pdbx_strand_id
1 'polypeptide(L)'
;MSQGKAQAVEHSLRLFNELKGLGVQIILVSSRRECLRSATIDNLVDVGYHGWTSLILRGADDEHKNIQKFKAEVRKKLINSGYRIWGILGDEWSSIEGLPSAKRTFKLPNPLYYVA
;
A
#
# COMPACT_ATOMS: atom_id res chain seq x y z
N MET A 1 16.48 16.51 7.30
CA MET A 1 15.73 15.48 6.55
C MET A 1 15.41 14.36 7.54
N SER A 2 14.13 14.08 7.80
CA SER A 2 13.74 12.98 8.71
C SER A 2 14.00 11.64 8.04
N GLN A 3 14.93 10.84 8.56
CA GLN A 3 15.16 9.47 8.09
C GLN A 3 14.09 8.52 8.66
N GLY A 4 13.55 7.64 7.82
CA GLY A 4 12.77 6.50 8.27
C GLY A 4 13.70 5.42 8.84
N LYS A 5 13.32 4.79 9.96
CA LYS A 5 14.01 3.64 10.57
C LYS A 5 13.06 2.46 10.80
N ALA A 6 11.99 2.38 10.02
CA ALA A 6 10.97 1.35 10.16
C ALA A 6 11.51 0.01 9.63
N GLN A 7 11.41 -1.04 10.44
CA GLN A 7 11.79 -2.39 10.05
C GLN A 7 10.77 -3.02 9.09
N ALA A 8 11.24 -3.92 8.22
CA ALA A 8 10.34 -4.72 7.40
C ALA A 8 9.62 -5.77 8.26
N VAL A 9 8.35 -6.01 7.94
CA VAL A 9 7.67 -7.25 8.34
C VAL A 9 8.19 -8.36 7.44
N GLU A 10 8.97 -9.30 8.00
CA GLU A 10 9.73 -10.30 7.24
C GLU A 10 8.84 -11.09 6.25
N HIS A 11 7.70 -11.58 6.73
CA HIS A 11 6.77 -12.37 5.91
C HIS A 11 6.16 -11.56 4.75
N SER A 12 5.91 -10.26 4.96
CA SER A 12 5.42 -9.38 3.90
C SER A 12 6.49 -9.11 2.84
N LEU A 13 7.75 -8.95 3.26
CA LEU A 13 8.88 -8.77 2.34
C LEU A 13 9.12 -10.04 1.50
N ARG A 14 9.04 -11.22 2.13
CA ARG A 14 9.14 -12.51 1.44
C ARG A 14 8.05 -12.65 0.37
N LEU A 15 6.79 -12.44 0.76
CA LEU A 15 5.66 -12.48 -0.16
C LEU A 15 5.79 -11.47 -1.31
N PHE A 16 6.23 -10.24 -1.01
CA PHE A 16 6.48 -9.22 -2.02
C PHE A 16 7.49 -9.70 -3.07
N ASN A 17 8.61 -10.28 -2.63
CA ASN A 17 9.64 -10.77 -3.54
C ASN A 17 9.18 -12.00 -4.35
N GLU A 18 8.42 -12.92 -3.75
CA GLU A 18 7.83 -14.06 -4.44
C GLU A 18 6.84 -13.62 -5.53
N LEU A 19 5.90 -12.72 -5.21
CA LEU A 19 4.93 -12.20 -6.18
C LEU A 19 5.62 -11.45 -7.32
N LYS A 20 6.63 -10.64 -7.01
CA LYS A 20 7.45 -9.96 -8.01
C LYS A 20 8.18 -10.96 -8.91
N GLY A 21 8.76 -12.03 -8.34
CA GLY A 21 9.41 -13.09 -9.10
C GLY A 21 8.48 -13.85 -10.05
N LEU A 22 7.18 -13.89 -9.72
CA LEU A 22 6.13 -14.43 -10.59
C LEU A 22 5.61 -13.43 -11.64
N GLY A 23 6.20 -12.24 -11.73
CA GLY A 23 5.78 -11.19 -12.67
C GLY A 23 4.53 -10.42 -12.25
N VAL A 24 4.09 -10.55 -11.00
CA VAL A 24 2.96 -9.77 -10.48
C VAL A 24 3.41 -8.32 -10.29
N GLN A 25 2.65 -7.39 -10.87
CA GLN A 25 2.85 -5.96 -10.65
C GLN A 25 2.34 -5.56 -9.27
N ILE A 26 3.23 -5.00 -8.45
CA ILE A 26 2.93 -4.63 -7.07
C ILE A 26 2.78 -3.11 -6.98
N ILE A 27 1.62 -2.67 -6.48
CA ILE A 27 1.33 -1.25 -6.25
C ILE A 27 1.19 -1.03 -4.75
N LEU A 28 2.00 -0.12 -4.21
CA LEU A 28 1.99 0.25 -2.80
C LEU A 28 1.05 1.46 -2.61
N VAL A 29 0.05 1.33 -1.74
CA VAL A 29 -0.91 2.40 -1.44
C VAL A 29 -0.88 2.71 0.05
N SER A 30 -0.47 3.92 0.42
CA SER A 30 -0.28 4.32 1.81
C SER A 30 -1.03 5.60 2.16
N SER A 31 -1.43 5.74 3.42
CA SER A 31 -2.01 6.96 3.98
C SER A 31 -0.96 8.00 4.39
N ARG A 32 0.34 7.70 4.25
CA ARG A 32 1.42 8.68 4.42
C ARG A 32 1.20 9.86 3.46
N ARG A 33 1.65 11.05 3.86
CA ARG A 33 1.56 12.25 3.04
C ARG A 33 2.63 12.24 1.96
N GLU A 34 2.35 12.87 0.82
CA GLU A 34 3.30 12.98 -0.30
C GLU A 34 4.60 13.69 0.07
N CYS A 35 4.58 14.62 1.03
CA CYS A 35 5.80 15.27 1.53
C CYS A 35 6.80 14.28 2.19
N LEU A 36 6.36 13.06 2.53
CA LEU A 36 7.19 11.99 3.09
C LEU A 36 7.66 10.98 2.03
N ARG A 37 7.47 11.25 0.74
CA ARG A 37 7.79 10.31 -0.35
C ARG A 37 9.24 9.87 -0.31
N SER A 38 10.20 10.79 -0.29
CA SER A 38 11.63 10.45 -0.32
C SER A 38 12.01 9.58 0.87
N ALA A 39 11.67 10.00 2.09
CA ALA A 39 11.95 9.21 3.30
C ALA A 39 11.26 7.84 3.31
N THR A 40 10.11 7.70 2.65
CA THR A 40 9.41 6.41 2.50
C THR A 40 10.12 5.50 1.50
N ILE A 41 10.57 6.06 0.36
CA ILE A 41 11.32 5.32 -0.66
C ILE A 41 12.65 4.85 -0.08
N ASP A 42 13.41 5.73 0.56
CA ASP A 42 14.70 5.41 1.17
C ASP A 42 14.54 4.24 2.15
N ASN A 43 13.58 4.32 3.07
CA ASN A 43 13.32 3.24 4.02
C ASN A 43 12.87 1.94 3.34
N LEU A 44 12.05 1.99 2.27
CA LEU A 44 11.62 0.79 1.56
C LEU A 44 12.81 0.08 0.92
N VAL A 45 13.69 0.84 0.27
CA VAL A 45 14.92 0.35 -0.37
C VAL A 45 15.87 -0.22 0.68
N ASP A 46 16.10 0.51 1.78
CA ASP A 46 17.00 0.09 2.86
C ASP A 46 16.60 -1.25 3.50
N VAL A 47 15.29 -1.53 3.56
CA VAL A 47 14.76 -2.79 4.12
C VAL A 47 14.44 -3.85 3.06
N GLY A 48 14.89 -3.65 1.81
CA GLY A 48 14.89 -4.68 0.77
C GLY A 48 13.68 -4.73 -0.16
N TYR A 49 12.76 -3.76 -0.09
CA TYR A 49 11.73 -3.62 -1.11
C TYR A 49 12.31 -2.95 -2.34
N HIS A 50 12.24 -3.62 -3.49
CA HIS A 50 12.67 -3.08 -4.78
C HIS A 50 11.74 -3.52 -5.90
N GLY A 51 11.53 -2.67 -6.90
CA GLY A 51 10.81 -3.04 -8.13
C GLY A 51 9.28 -3.07 -7.99
N TRP A 52 8.71 -2.28 -7.08
CA TRP A 52 7.27 -2.00 -7.12
C TRP A 52 6.93 -1.19 -8.38
N THR A 53 5.72 -1.36 -8.90
CA THR A 53 5.23 -0.69 -10.11
C THR A 53 4.86 0.77 -9.82
N SER A 54 4.23 1.03 -8.67
CA SER A 54 3.88 2.39 -8.26
C SER A 54 3.77 2.51 -6.75
N LEU A 55 4.08 3.71 -6.24
CA LEU A 55 3.89 4.11 -4.85
C LEU A 55 2.94 5.31 -4.82
N ILE A 56 1.75 5.09 -4.27
CA ILE A 56 0.67 6.07 -4.17
C ILE A 56 0.54 6.50 -2.71
N LEU A 57 0.80 7.77 -2.42
CA LEU A 57 0.64 8.39 -1.10
C LEU A 57 -0.49 9.42 -1.16
N ARG A 58 -0.87 10.01 -0.03
CA ARG A 58 -1.93 11.03 0.02
C ARG A 58 -1.39 12.40 -0.36
N GLY A 59 -2.01 13.00 -1.37
CA GLY A 59 -1.76 14.39 -1.75
C GLY A 59 -2.44 15.39 -0.80
N ALA A 60 -2.31 16.68 -1.10
CA ALA A 60 -2.96 17.75 -0.33
C ALA A 60 -4.50 17.62 -0.34
N ASP A 61 -5.09 17.39 -1.51
CA ASP A 61 -6.54 17.12 -1.67
C ASP A 61 -6.98 15.80 -1.00
N ASP A 62 -5.99 14.94 -0.78
CA ASP A 62 -5.99 13.75 0.06
C ASP A 62 -6.40 14.00 1.52
N GLU A 63 -5.87 15.05 2.16
CA GLU A 63 -5.63 15.09 3.61
C GLU A 63 -6.88 15.00 4.49
N HIS A 64 -8.02 15.47 4.00
CA HIS A 64 -9.29 15.41 4.74
C HIS A 64 -10.16 14.21 4.37
N LYS A 65 -9.78 13.43 3.36
CA LYS A 65 -10.54 12.22 2.98
C LYS A 65 -10.37 11.11 4.00
N ASN A 66 -11.47 10.41 4.29
CA ASN A 66 -11.39 9.13 5.01
C ASN A 66 -10.47 8.15 4.26
N ILE A 67 -9.67 7.37 5.01
CA ILE A 67 -8.63 6.48 4.45
C ILE A 67 -9.24 5.38 3.58
N GLN A 68 -10.37 4.80 4.00
CA GLN A 68 -11.10 3.81 3.21
C GLN A 68 -11.56 4.40 1.87
N LYS A 69 -12.12 5.62 1.90
CA LYS A 69 -12.55 6.32 0.69
C LYS A 69 -11.37 6.60 -0.25
N PHE A 70 -10.26 7.10 0.28
CA PHE A 70 -9.04 7.34 -0.49
C PHE A 70 -8.54 6.05 -1.18
N LYS A 71 -8.41 4.96 -0.43
CA LYS A 71 -7.92 3.68 -0.99
C LYS A 71 -8.90 3.08 -1.99
N ALA A 72 -10.21 3.20 -1.77
CA ALA A 72 -11.23 2.78 -2.73
C ALA A 72 -11.15 3.59 -4.04
N GLU A 73 -10.98 4.92 -3.97
CA GLU A 73 -10.78 5.78 -5.14
C GLU A 73 -9.50 5.39 -5.91
N VAL A 74 -8.41 5.09 -5.21
CA VAL A 74 -7.18 4.59 -5.84
C VAL A 74 -7.44 3.27 -6.58
N ARG A 75 -8.13 2.30 -5.95
CA ARG A 75 -8.48 1.04 -6.61
C ARG A 75 -9.34 1.27 -7.86
N LYS A 76 -10.31 2.17 -7.79
CA LYS A 76 -11.15 2.56 -8.94
C LYS A 76 -10.29 3.14 -10.07
N LYS A 77 -9.35 4.04 -9.77
CA LYS A 77 -8.44 4.62 -10.76
C LYS A 77 -7.57 3.55 -11.43
N LEU A 78 -7.03 2.60 -10.65
CA LEU A 78 -6.23 1.49 -11.19
C LEU A 78 -7.04 0.59 -12.13
N ILE A 79 -8.27 0.22 -11.76
CA ILE A 79 -9.12 -0.59 -12.63
C ILE A 79 -9.47 0.19 -13.90
N ASN A 80 -9.81 1.47 -13.79
CA ASN A 80 -10.10 2.32 -14.94
C ASN A 80 -8.89 2.50 -15.87
N SER A 81 -7.66 2.41 -15.35
CA SER A 81 -6.44 2.43 -16.15
C SER A 81 -6.04 1.05 -16.69
N GLY A 82 -6.92 0.05 -16.61
CA GLY A 82 -6.74 -1.27 -17.20
C GLY A 82 -6.15 -2.34 -16.28
N TYR A 83 -5.86 -2.03 -15.00
CA TYR A 83 -5.37 -3.06 -14.08
C TYR A 83 -6.48 -4.02 -13.64
N ARG A 84 -6.12 -5.30 -13.53
CA ARG A 84 -6.91 -6.30 -12.81
C ARG A 84 -6.31 -6.54 -11.43
N ILE A 85 -7.02 -6.12 -10.38
CA ILE A 85 -6.55 -6.29 -9.00
C ILE A 85 -6.86 -7.72 -8.51
N TRP A 86 -5.83 -8.55 -8.41
CA TRP A 86 -5.94 -9.93 -7.93
C TRP A 86 -6.04 -10.05 -6.42
N GLY A 87 -5.28 -9.24 -5.69
CA GLY A 87 -5.15 -9.32 -4.24
C GLY A 87 -4.99 -7.96 -3.59
N ILE A 88 -5.51 -7.81 -2.37
CA ILE A 88 -5.18 -6.71 -1.46
C ILE A 88 -4.64 -7.32 -0.18
N LEU A 89 -3.47 -6.87 0.25
CA LEU A 89 -2.90 -7.16 1.56
C LEU A 89 -2.92 -5.87 2.38
N GLY A 90 -3.48 -5.92 3.58
CA GLY A 90 -3.54 -4.76 4.47
C GLY A 90 -3.68 -5.16 5.92
N ASP A 91 -3.19 -4.33 6.82
CA ASP A 91 -3.24 -4.50 8.27
C ASP A 91 -4.46 -3.83 8.93
N GLU A 92 -5.27 -3.12 8.16
CA GLU A 92 -6.49 -2.45 8.61
C GLU A 92 -7.66 -2.76 7.67
N TRP A 93 -8.87 -2.88 8.22
CA TRP A 93 -10.08 -3.11 7.41
C TRP A 93 -10.35 -1.95 6.45
N SER A 94 -10.10 -0.70 6.88
CA SER A 94 -10.15 0.48 6.02
C SER A 94 -9.19 0.41 4.81
N SER A 95 -8.17 -0.45 4.84
CA SER A 95 -7.30 -0.69 3.68
C SER A 95 -7.90 -1.62 2.63
N ILE A 96 -8.81 -2.50 3.06
CA ILE A 96 -9.34 -3.61 2.29
C ILE A 96 -10.75 -3.30 1.80
N GLU A 97 -11.58 -2.73 2.67
CA GLU A 97 -13.00 -2.49 2.45
C GLU A 97 -13.28 -1.35 1.47
N GLY A 98 -14.50 -1.34 0.94
CA GLY A 98 -14.97 -0.38 -0.07
C GLY A 98 -14.88 -0.93 -1.50
N LEU A 99 -15.64 -0.29 -2.40
CA LEU A 99 -15.70 -0.68 -3.81
C LEU A 99 -14.83 0.23 -4.69
N PRO A 100 -14.20 -0.30 -5.74
CA PRO A 100 -14.19 -1.71 -6.16
C PRO A 100 -13.29 -2.59 -5.28
N SER A 101 -13.62 -3.88 -5.18
CA SER A 101 -12.88 -4.89 -4.43
C SER A 101 -11.90 -5.66 -5.33
N ALA A 102 -10.96 -6.39 -4.72
CA ALA A 102 -10.09 -7.34 -5.40
C ALA A 102 -10.68 -8.76 -5.39
N LYS A 103 -10.10 -9.68 -6.18
CA LYS A 103 -10.52 -11.09 -6.19
C LYS A 103 -10.30 -11.78 -4.84
N ARG A 104 -9.22 -11.44 -4.13
CA ARG A 104 -8.89 -11.92 -2.79
C ARG A 104 -8.39 -10.79 -1.92
N THR A 105 -8.62 -10.90 -0.62
CA THR A 105 -8.16 -9.93 0.38
C THR A 105 -7.54 -10.67 1.55
N PHE A 106 -6.49 -10.11 2.12
CA PHE A 106 -5.71 -10.70 3.20
C PHE A 106 -5.50 -9.65 4.28
N LYS A 107 -6.04 -9.89 5.47
CA LYS A 107 -5.90 -9.01 6.64
C LYS A 107 -4.71 -9.47 7.49
N LEU A 108 -3.71 -8.61 7.64
CA LEU A 108 -2.62 -8.81 8.58
C LEU A 108 -3.09 -8.49 10.01
N PRO A 109 -2.56 -9.18 11.04
CA PRO A 109 -2.82 -8.82 12.42
C PRO A 109 -2.14 -7.48 12.75
N ASN A 110 -2.88 -6.58 13.40
CA ASN A 110 -2.33 -5.36 13.98
C ASN A 110 -3.04 -5.09 15.31
N PRO A 111 -2.41 -5.40 16.45
CA PRO A 111 -3.01 -5.19 17.77
C PRO A 111 -2.78 -3.78 18.33
N LEU A 112 -2.00 -2.94 17.66
CA LEU A 112 -1.51 -1.68 18.24
C LEU A 112 -2.50 -0.53 18.11
N TYR A 113 -3.25 -0.47 17.01
CA TYR A 113 -4.22 0.58 16.75
C TYR A 113 -5.33 0.07 15.83
N TYR A 114 -6.39 0.88 15.70
CA TYR A 114 -7.48 0.65 14.77
C TYR A 114 -7.77 1.93 14.01
N VAL A 115 -7.94 1.83 12.69
CA VAL A 115 -8.31 2.95 11.84
C VAL A 115 -9.72 2.73 11.31
N ALA A 116 -10.67 3.43 11.93
CA ALA A 116 -12.07 3.49 11.50
C ALA A 116 -12.24 4.24 10.16
#